data_AF-A0A4R4M6H0-F1
#
_entry.id   AF-A0A4R4M6H0-F1
#
_cell.length_a   1.000
_cell.length_b   1.000
_cell.length_c   1.000
_cell.angle_alpha   90.00
_cell.angle_beta   90.00
_cell.angle_gamma   90.00
#
_symmetry.space_group_name_H-M   'P 1'
#
loop_
_entity.id
_entity.type
_entity.pdbx_description
1 polymer ?
#
loop_
_entity_poly.entity_id
_entity_poly.type
_entity_poly.pdbx_seq_one_letter_code
_entity_poly.pdbx_strand_id
1 'polypeptide(L)'
;MGFRMTTPTRAALRVLLMDPTRRWSAAEICERAELARGSIHALLARLEAQGLLGSELEDIDESAEGRRARRLYWFTPGGAQDAAVLLAEYDARLGRRRHAAPSTSPALETP
;
A
#
# COMPACT_ATOMS: atom_id res chain seq x y z
N MET A 1 8.22 11.68 9.23
CA MET A 1 7.22 11.52 8.15
C MET A 1 6.12 10.56 8.59
N GLY A 2 4.94 10.60 7.97
CA GLY A 2 3.84 9.72 8.36
C GLY A 2 2.58 9.94 7.53
N PHE A 3 2.43 9.20 6.43
CA PHE A 3 1.14 9.08 5.77
C PHE A 3 0.17 8.24 6.63
N ARG A 4 -1.13 8.50 6.52
CA ARG A 4 -2.13 7.70 7.23
C ARG A 4 -2.16 6.29 6.65
N MET A 5 -1.71 5.29 7.41
CA MET A 5 -1.84 3.89 7.04
C MET A 5 -3.33 3.49 7.06
N THR A 6 -3.91 3.33 5.88
CA THR A 6 -5.33 2.96 5.66
C THR A 6 -5.43 1.62 4.95
N THR A 7 -6.62 1.01 4.94
CA THR A 7 -6.91 -0.24 4.20
C THR A 7 -6.44 -0.20 2.74
N PRO A 8 -6.78 0.83 1.91
CA PRO A 8 -6.30 0.89 0.54
C PRO A 8 -4.78 1.07 0.45
N THR A 9 -4.15 1.82 1.36
CA THR A 9 -2.69 1.94 1.40
C THR A 9 -2.01 0.60 1.67
N ARG A 10 -2.54 -0.19 2.63
CA ARG A 10 -2.04 -1.55 2.89
C ARG A 10 -2.21 -2.48 1.70
N ALA A 11 -3.36 -2.44 1.03
CA ALA A 11 -3.63 -3.28 -0.13
C ALA A 11 -2.62 -2.99 -1.26
N ALA A 12 -2.46 -1.70 -1.61
CA ALA A 12 -1.49 -1.28 -2.62
C ALA A 12 -0.04 -1.65 -2.26
N LEU A 13 0.40 -1.41 -1.01
CA LEU A 13 1.73 -1.79 -0.55
C LEU A 13 1.96 -3.31 -0.61
N ARG A 14 0.96 -4.13 -0.22
CA ARG A 14 1.07 -5.59 -0.31
C ARG A 14 1.22 -6.08 -1.75
N VAL A 15 0.47 -5.51 -2.70
CA VAL A 15 0.59 -5.83 -4.13
C VAL A 15 1.97 -5.47 -4.67
N LEU A 16 2.45 -4.25 -4.38
CA LEU A 16 3.78 -3.80 -4.81
C LEU A 16 4.90 -4.67 -4.20
N LEU A 17 4.75 -5.11 -2.94
CA LEU A 17 5.70 -6.00 -2.27
C LEU A 17 5.69 -7.45 -2.78
N MET A 18 4.73 -7.85 -3.65
CA MET A 18 4.78 -9.17 -4.30
C MET A 18 5.93 -9.29 -5.30
N ASP A 19 6.27 -8.20 -5.98
CA ASP A 19 7.46 -8.06 -6.79
C ASP A 19 7.99 -6.63 -6.65
N PRO A 20 8.92 -6.39 -5.70
CA PRO A 20 9.40 -5.05 -5.39
C PRO A 20 10.35 -4.49 -6.46
N THR A 21 10.86 -5.34 -7.35
CA THR A 21 11.74 -4.96 -8.47
C THR A 21 10.98 -4.59 -9.73
N ARG A 22 9.72 -5.04 -9.86
CA ARG A 22 8.86 -4.79 -11.02
C ARG A 22 8.35 -3.35 -11.06
N ARG A 23 8.23 -2.82 -12.28
CA ARG A 23 7.46 -1.59 -12.58
C ARG A 23 5.99 -1.98 -12.78
N TRP A 24 5.09 -1.29 -12.07
CA TRP A 24 3.66 -1.56 -12.02
C TRP A 24 2.89 -0.36 -12.57
N SER A 25 1.91 -0.58 -13.46
CA SER A 25 0.97 0.49 -13.84
C SER A 25 -0.08 0.70 -12.75
N ALA A 26 -0.58 1.94 -12.59
CA ALA A 26 -1.67 2.22 -11.65
C ALA A 26 -2.93 1.35 -11.87
N ALA A 27 -3.15 0.88 -13.10
CA ALA A 27 -4.25 -0.02 -13.43
C ALA A 27 -4.05 -1.43 -12.84
N GLU A 28 -2.86 -2.02 -12.96
CA GLU A 28 -2.56 -3.34 -12.38
C GLU A 28 -2.60 -3.33 -10.84
N ILE A 29 -2.15 -2.23 -10.23
CA ILE A 29 -2.24 -2.05 -8.77
C ILE A 29 -3.71 -1.93 -8.35
N CYS A 30 -4.51 -1.16 -9.10
CA CYS A 30 -5.94 -0.99 -8.85
C CYS A 30 -6.70 -2.33 -8.94
N GLU A 31 -6.38 -3.16 -9.94
CA GLU A 31 -6.95 -4.48 -10.16
C GLU A 31 -6.56 -5.47 -9.05
N ARG A 32 -5.26 -5.65 -8.80
CA ARG A 32 -4.78 -6.62 -7.80
C ARG A 32 -5.07 -6.26 -6.35
N ALA A 33 -5.20 -4.98 -6.04
CA ALA A 33 -5.49 -4.51 -4.69
C ALA A 33 -6.99 -4.22 -4.46
N GLU A 34 -7.84 -4.54 -5.45
CA GLU A 34 -9.30 -4.40 -5.40
C GLU A 34 -9.75 -2.96 -5.04
N LEU A 35 -9.09 -1.95 -5.64
CA LEU A 35 -9.29 -0.54 -5.30
C LEU A 35 -10.17 0.20 -6.31
N ALA A 36 -10.82 1.25 -5.84
CA ALA A 36 -11.49 2.21 -6.71
C ALA A 36 -10.46 3.10 -7.44
N ARG A 37 -10.61 3.23 -8.77
CA ARG A 37 -9.70 3.98 -9.66
C ARG A 37 -9.52 5.46 -9.31
N GLY A 38 -10.51 6.10 -8.67
CA GLY A 38 -10.35 7.47 -8.17
C GLY A 38 -9.36 7.58 -7.00
N SER A 39 -9.28 6.55 -6.15
CA SER A 39 -8.47 6.56 -4.93
C SER A 39 -7.02 6.18 -5.17
N ILE A 40 -6.71 5.38 -6.21
CA ILE A 40 -5.34 4.90 -6.46
C ILE A 40 -4.38 6.05 -6.82
N HIS A 41 -4.81 7.02 -7.64
CA HIS A 41 -3.93 8.14 -8.04
C HIS A 41 -3.51 9.00 -6.85
N ALA A 42 -4.46 9.37 -5.99
CA ALA A 42 -4.17 10.13 -4.77
C ALA A 42 -3.40 9.31 -3.72
N LEU A 43 -3.44 7.98 -3.79
CA LEU A 43 -2.64 7.09 -2.94
C LEU A 43 -1.20 7.02 -3.45
N LEU A 44 -0.98 6.77 -4.74
CA LEU A 44 0.35 6.64 -5.35
C LEU A 44 1.14 7.95 -5.23
N ALA A 45 0.50 9.10 -5.50
CA ALA A 45 1.13 10.42 -5.32
C ALA A 45 1.59 10.66 -3.87
N ARG A 46 0.88 10.12 -2.86
CA ARG A 46 1.30 10.21 -1.45
C ARG A 46 2.47 9.29 -1.13
N LEU A 47 2.56 8.10 -1.73
CA LEU A 47 3.69 7.19 -1.52
C LEU A 47 4.96 7.73 -2.20
N GLU A 48 4.83 8.31 -3.39
CA GLU A 48 5.89 9.05 -4.10
C GLU A 48 6.37 10.26 -3.28
N ALA A 49 5.45 11.08 -2.76
CA ALA A 49 5.76 12.22 -1.89
C ALA A 49 6.36 11.83 -0.51
N GLN A 50 6.53 10.54 -0.21
CA GLN A 50 7.26 10.03 0.95
C GLN A 50 8.55 9.29 0.56
N GLY A 51 8.93 9.33 -0.73
CA GLY A 51 10.14 8.68 -1.24
C GLY A 51 10.06 7.16 -1.35
N LEU A 52 8.89 6.55 -1.11
CA LEU A 52 8.72 5.10 -1.19
C LEU A 52 8.68 4.60 -2.63
N LEU A 53 8.02 5.35 -3.52
CA LEU A 53 7.89 4.99 -4.94
C LEU A 53 8.57 6.03 -5.83
N GLY A 54 9.17 5.57 -6.92
CA GLY A 54 9.40 6.38 -8.11
C GLY A 54 8.23 6.25 -9.08
N SER A 55 8.08 7.22 -10.00
CA SER A 55 7.20 7.06 -11.16
C SER A 55 7.80 7.65 -12.44
N GLU A 56 7.40 7.09 -13.57
CA GLU A 56 7.88 7.41 -14.91
C GLU A 56 6.73 7.20 -15.91
N LEU A 57 6.80 7.85 -17.07
CA LEU A 57 5.92 7.48 -18.18
C LEU A 57 6.53 6.29 -18.91
N GLU A 58 5.67 5.35 -19.31
CA GLU A 58 6.02 4.20 -20.13
C GLU A 58 6.72 4.68 -21.42
N ASP A 59 7.93 4.18 -21.67
CA ASP A 59 8.75 4.54 -22.83
C ASP A 59 8.20 3.83 -24.09
N ILE A 60 7.18 4.44 -24.69
CA ILE A 60 6.52 3.98 -25.92
C ILE A 60 6.22 5.13 -26.87
N ASP A 61 6.19 4.83 -28.17
CA ASP A 61 5.60 5.71 -29.17
C ASP A 61 4.06 5.57 -29.12
N GLU A 62 3.39 6.60 -28.60
CA GLU A 62 1.92 6.63 -28.45
C GLU A 62 1.18 6.52 -29.80
N SER A 63 1.81 6.92 -30.91
CA SER A 63 1.25 6.88 -32.26
C SER A 63 1.37 5.48 -32.87
N ALA A 64 2.51 4.81 -32.68
CA ALA A 64 2.71 3.43 -33.12
C ALA A 64 1.89 2.42 -32.30
N GLU A 65 1.79 2.62 -30.98
CA GLU A 65 1.02 1.75 -30.08
C GLU A 65 -0.49 2.04 -30.05
N GLY A 66 -0.94 3.14 -30.67
CA GLY A 66 -2.36 3.54 -30.72
C GLY A 66 -3.00 3.84 -29.36
N ARG A 67 -2.19 4.09 -28.32
CA ARG A 67 -2.62 4.30 -26.94
C ARG A 67 -1.69 5.29 -26.23
N ARG A 68 -2.21 5.97 -25.22
CA ARG A 68 -1.36 6.84 -24.39
C ARG A 68 -0.40 6.06 -23.50
N ALA A 69 0.76 6.65 -23.24
CA ALA A 69 1.77 6.14 -22.32
C ALA A 69 1.21 6.02 -20.90
N ARG A 70 1.40 4.86 -20.26
CA ARG A 70 0.95 4.63 -18.88
C ARG A 70 1.95 5.23 -17.91
N ARG A 71 1.49 5.72 -16.74
CA ARG A 71 2.41 6.00 -15.64
C ARG A 71 2.74 4.70 -14.90
N LEU A 72 4.02 4.36 -14.87
CA LEU A 72 4.59 3.22 -14.17
C LEU A 72 5.13 3.66 -12.81
N TYR A 73 5.08 2.76 -11.83
CA TYR A 73 5.51 2.98 -10.45
C TYR A 73 6.34 1.79 -9.97
N TRP A 74 7.41 2.03 -9.21
CA TRP A 74 8.25 1.00 -8.61
C TRP A 74 8.80 1.49 -7.26
N PHE A 75 9.28 0.58 -6.40
CA PHE A 75 9.92 1.01 -5.16
C PHE A 75 11.27 1.68 -5.43
N THR A 76 11.55 2.76 -4.69
CA THR A 76 12.90 3.32 -4.63
C THR A 76 13.85 2.34 -3.92
N PRO A 77 15.18 2.50 -4.02
CA PRO A 77 16.15 1.56 -3.44
C PRO A 77 15.97 1.27 -1.93
N GLY A 78 15.43 2.22 -1.15
CA GLY A 78 15.02 1.99 0.25
C GLY A 78 13.52 1.73 0.43
N GLY A 79 12.67 2.25 -0.48
CA GLY A 79 11.23 2.30 -0.31
C GLY A 79 10.53 0.95 -0.12
N ALA A 80 11.08 -0.14 -0.66
CA ALA A 80 10.56 -1.49 -0.40
C ALA A 80 10.78 -1.92 1.05
N GLN A 81 11.96 -1.64 1.60
CA GLN A 81 12.34 -1.93 2.99
C GLN A 81 11.48 -1.08 3.95
N ASP A 82 11.40 0.22 3.71
CA ASP A 82 10.58 1.15 4.50
C ASP A 82 9.09 0.76 4.47
N ALA A 83 8.55 0.42 3.29
CA ALA A 83 7.17 -0.04 3.16
C ALA A 83 6.89 -1.34 3.93
N ALA A 84 7.83 -2.30 3.90
CA ALA A 84 7.71 -3.55 4.64
C ALA A 84 7.75 -3.32 6.17
N VAL A 85 8.64 -2.45 6.65
CA VAL A 85 8.71 -2.06 8.08
C VAL A 85 7.41 -1.38 8.51
N LEU A 86 6.96 -0.35 7.79
CA LEU A 86 5.73 0.38 8.11
C LEU A 86 4.49 -0.53 8.11
N LEU A 87 4.43 -1.51 7.20
CA LEU A 87 3.35 -2.49 7.15
C LEU A 87 3.39 -3.43 8.37
N ALA A 88 4.57 -3.94 8.73
CA ALA A 88 4.76 -4.81 9.88
C ALA A 88 4.45 -4.11 11.21
N GLU A 89 4.92 -2.87 11.40
CA GLU A 89 4.61 -2.05 12.58
C GLU A 89 3.11 -1.82 12.76
N TYR A 90 2.39 -1.57 11.66
CA TYR A 90 0.96 -1.36 11.67
C TYR A 90 0.19 -2.64 11.97
N ASP A 91 0.53 -3.76 11.34
CA ASP A 91 -0.09 -5.06 11.62
C ASP A 91 0.16 -5.51 13.06
N ALA A 92 1.37 -5.29 13.60
CA ALA A 92 1.67 -5.50 15.02
C ALA A 92 0.84 -4.59 15.94
N ARG A 93 0.64 -3.31 15.58
CA ARG A 93 -0.20 -2.37 16.35
C ARG A 93 -1.68 -2.79 16.35
N LEU A 94 -2.19 -3.33 15.25
CA LEU A 94 -3.54 -3.89 15.19
C LEU A 94 -3.67 -5.20 15.99
N GLY A 95 -2.68 -6.09 15.90
CA GLY A 95 -2.63 -7.31 16.72
C GLY A 95 -2.69 -7.00 18.21
N ARG A 96 -1.85 -6.05 18.69
CA ARG A 96 -1.88 -5.59 20.08
C ARG A 96 -3.24 -4.99 20.46
N ARG A 97 -3.88 -4.20 19.60
CA ARG A 97 -5.23 -3.66 19.88
C ARG A 97 -6.31 -4.74 20.00
N ARG A 98 -6.23 -5.81 19.20
CA ARG A 98 -7.16 -6.95 19.28
C ARG A 98 -6.94 -7.80 20.54
N HIS A 99 -5.70 -7.91 21.00
CA HIS A 99 -5.35 -8.64 22.23
C HIS A 99 -5.56 -7.82 23.50
N ALA A 100 -5.43 -6.49 23.46
CA ALA A 100 -5.63 -5.57 24.58
C ALA A 100 -7.11 -5.32 24.95
N ALA A 101 -8.01 -6.22 24.56
CA ALA A 101 -9.38 -6.28 25.04
C ALA A 101 -9.63 -7.47 26.02
N PRO A 102 -9.03 -7.47 27.24
CA PRO A 102 -9.50 -8.31 28.33
C PRO A 102 -10.02 -7.48 29.53
N SER A 103 -11.34 -7.27 29.58
CA SER A 103 -12.15 -7.01 30.79
C SER A 103 -13.63 -7.05 30.35
N THR A 104 -14.55 -7.75 31.03
CA THR A 104 -14.68 -7.84 32.50
C THR A 104 -15.00 -9.26 33.01
N SER A 105 -14.36 -9.61 34.13
CA SER A 105 -14.85 -10.49 35.23
C SER A 105 -14.58 -9.69 36.52
N PRO A 106 -15.22 -9.93 37.70
CA PRO A 106 -15.79 -11.17 38.25
C PRO A 106 -17.34 -11.01 38.50
N ALA A 107 -18.08 -11.68 39.40
CA ALA A 107 -17.71 -12.57 40.52
C ALA A 107 -18.80 -13.57 40.95
N LEU A 108 -18.38 -14.52 41.78
CA LEU A 108 -19.07 -15.26 42.86
C LEU A 108 -20.59 -15.03 43.06
N GLU A 109 -21.37 -16.09 42.80
CA GLU A 109 -22.61 -16.37 43.54
C GLU A 109 -22.54 -17.82 44.06
N THR A 110 -22.34 -17.96 45.37
CA THR A 110 -22.32 -19.23 46.11
C THR A 110 -23.69 -19.42 46.78
N PRO A 111 -24.31 -20.61 46.72
CA PRO A 111 -25.57 -20.89 47.44
C PRO A 111 -25.38 -21.04 48.95
#